data_AF-A0A959EJ27-F1
#
_entry.id   AF-A0A959EJ27-F1
#
_cell.length_a   1.000
_cell.length_b   1.000
_cell.length_c   1.000
_cell.angle_alpha   90.00
_cell.angle_beta   90.00
_cell.angle_gamma   90.00
#
_symmetry.space_group_name_H-M   'P 1'
#
loop_
_entity.id
_entity.type
_entity.pdbx_description
1 polymer ?
#
loop_
_entity_poly.entity_id
_entity_poly.type
_entity_poly.pdbx_seq_one_letter_code
_entity_poly.pdbx_strand_id
1 'polypeptide(L)'
;MGRPEYFQELFSLYQTSLDKEIIIEQGALDPHHYKNIITVGLHIREFDWVEMFIQEYTSRLPVSNQENALTYNLAQVYFHQQQYEKVIEQLREVEYQNLVYALGAKLMLLKTYYELKEFLALDSLIDSFRIYLRRNKLISADVKQQYLNVLRFVRKLSSVPPYNRNAINRIREQIDRCKALADKKWILEKLEEM
;
A
#
# COMPACT_ATOMS: atom_id res chain seq x y z
N MET A 1 -8.83 -8.71 -17.60
CA MET A 1 -7.49 -8.56 -16.99
C MET A 1 -6.56 -8.06 -18.09
N GLY A 2 -5.77 -7.02 -17.83
CA GLY A 2 -4.78 -6.53 -18.81
C GLY A 2 -3.73 -7.61 -19.08
N ARG A 3 -3.30 -7.75 -20.33
CA ARG A 3 -2.30 -8.77 -20.69
C ARG A 3 -0.96 -8.42 -20.04
N PRO A 4 -0.24 -9.36 -19.40
CA PRO A 4 1.06 -9.10 -18.77
C PRO A 4 2.06 -8.40 -19.70
N GLU A 5 2.01 -8.73 -21.00
CA GLU A 5 2.82 -8.10 -22.04
C GLU A 5 2.68 -6.57 -22.07
N TYR A 6 1.47 -6.05 -21.82
CA TYR A 6 1.20 -4.61 -21.84
C TYR A 6 1.94 -3.85 -20.72
N PHE A 7 2.09 -4.46 -19.54
CA PHE A 7 2.80 -3.83 -18.44
C PHE A 7 4.31 -3.80 -18.67
N GLN A 8 4.87 -4.81 -19.35
CA GLN A 8 6.28 -4.81 -19.75
C GLN A 8 6.55 -3.72 -20.78
N GLU A 9 5.74 -3.63 -21.84
CA GLU A 9 5.87 -2.56 -22.85
C GLU A 9 5.73 -1.17 -22.22
N LEU A 10 4.72 -0.96 -21.36
CA LEU A 10 4.53 0.30 -20.66
C LEU A 10 5.71 0.65 -19.76
N PHE A 11 6.30 -0.32 -19.08
CA PHE A 11 7.49 -0.11 -18.27
C PHE A 11 8.69 0.32 -19.11
N SER A 12 8.94 -0.34 -20.24
CA SER A 12 10.01 0.04 -21.18
C SER A 12 9.81 1.44 -21.76
N LEU A 13 8.55 1.84 -22.02
CA LEU A 13 8.24 3.21 -22.43
C LEU A 13 8.58 4.21 -21.33
N TYR A 14 8.24 3.92 -20.08
CA TYR A 14 8.61 4.77 -18.95
C TYR A 14 10.12 4.91 -18.77
N GLN A 15 10.87 3.82 -18.85
CA GLN A 15 12.34 3.84 -18.81
C GLN A 15 12.90 4.74 -19.92
N THR A 16 12.42 4.54 -21.16
CA THR A 16 12.83 5.37 -22.30
C THR A 16 12.46 6.85 -22.10
N SER A 17 11.31 7.14 -21.52
CA SER A 17 10.87 8.50 -21.22
C SER A 17 11.70 9.18 -20.14
N LEU A 18 12.19 8.43 -19.14
CA LEU A 18 13.13 8.93 -18.13
C LEU A 18 14.49 9.21 -18.76
N ASP A 19 15.04 8.25 -19.51
CA ASP A 19 16.35 8.38 -20.16
C ASP A 19 16.44 9.56 -21.12
N LYS A 20 15.32 9.90 -21.76
CA LYS A 20 15.19 11.04 -22.68
C LYS A 20 14.69 12.32 -22.01
N GLU A 21 14.52 12.31 -20.69
CA GLU A 21 13.96 13.41 -19.88
C GLU A 21 12.60 13.94 -20.39
N ILE A 22 11.81 13.11 -21.09
CA ILE A 22 10.54 13.53 -21.73
C ILE A 22 9.49 13.88 -20.67
N ILE A 23 9.49 13.16 -19.56
CA ILE A 23 8.54 13.33 -18.45
C ILE A 23 9.12 14.17 -17.30
N ILE A 24 10.27 14.81 -17.54
CA ILE A 24 10.92 15.71 -16.61
C ILE A 24 10.71 17.14 -17.14
N GLU A 25 9.82 17.88 -16.50
CA GLU A 25 9.53 19.26 -16.88
C GLU A 25 10.25 20.21 -15.93
N GLN A 26 11.11 21.09 -16.48
CA GLN A 26 11.88 22.06 -15.70
C GLN A 26 12.72 21.42 -14.57
N GLY A 27 13.21 20.19 -14.80
CA GLY A 27 13.98 19.44 -13.82
C GLY A 27 13.15 18.81 -12.70
N ALA A 28 11.81 18.88 -12.77
CA ALA A 28 10.89 18.25 -11.85
C ALA A 28 10.17 17.07 -12.51
N LEU A 29 9.95 16.01 -11.73
CA LEU A 29 9.16 14.85 -12.17
C LEU A 29 7.74 14.99 -11.65
N ASP A 30 6.77 14.82 -12.54
CA ASP A 30 5.35 14.83 -12.13
C ASP A 30 5.05 13.68 -11.15
N PRO A 31 4.38 13.94 -10.00
CA PRO A 31 4.06 12.92 -9.01
C PRO A 31 3.20 11.76 -9.54
N HIS A 32 2.37 11.97 -10.57
CA HIS A 32 1.62 10.91 -11.22
C HIS A 32 2.52 10.00 -12.04
N HIS A 33 3.47 10.55 -12.80
CA HIS A 33 4.47 9.75 -13.51
C HIS A 33 5.29 8.91 -12.53
N TYR A 34 5.79 9.54 -11.46
CA TYR A 34 6.52 8.87 -10.39
C TYR A 34 5.74 7.68 -9.80
N LYS A 35 4.48 7.91 -9.40
CA LYS A 35 3.62 6.86 -8.85
C LYS A 35 3.33 5.74 -9.86
N ASN A 36 3.07 6.08 -11.12
CA ASN A 36 2.73 5.10 -12.14
C ASN A 36 3.91 4.18 -12.45
N ILE A 37 5.12 4.75 -12.57
CA ILE A 37 6.35 3.99 -12.79
C ILE A 37 6.56 2.96 -11.68
N ILE A 38 6.45 3.39 -10.42
CA ILE A 38 6.56 2.50 -9.25
C ILE A 38 5.49 1.42 -9.31
N THR A 39 4.23 1.79 -9.54
CA THR A 39 3.11 0.84 -9.58
C THR A 39 3.32 -0.23 -10.66
N VAL A 40 3.76 0.18 -11.86
CA VAL A 40 4.02 -0.75 -12.97
C VAL A 40 5.22 -1.64 -12.66
N GLY A 41 6.34 -1.07 -12.20
CA GLY A 41 7.54 -1.82 -11.87
C GLY A 41 7.31 -2.85 -10.76
N LEU A 42 6.57 -2.48 -9.70
CA LEU A 42 6.16 -3.43 -8.65
C LEU A 42 5.27 -4.54 -9.19
N HIS A 43 4.39 -4.24 -10.16
CA HIS A 43 3.50 -5.22 -10.76
C HIS A 43 4.26 -6.28 -11.57
N ILE A 44 5.27 -5.87 -12.35
CA ILE A 44 6.11 -6.77 -13.14
C ILE A 44 7.31 -7.33 -12.37
N ARG A 45 7.45 -6.98 -11.09
CA ARG A 45 8.47 -7.46 -10.15
C ARG A 45 9.90 -6.98 -10.44
N GLU A 46 10.05 -5.82 -11.05
CA GLU A 46 11.33 -5.14 -11.27
C GLU A 46 11.77 -4.37 -10.00
N PHE A 47 11.88 -5.07 -8.86
CA PHE A 47 12.00 -4.44 -7.55
C PHE A 47 13.28 -3.62 -7.38
N ASP A 48 14.42 -4.16 -7.80
CA ASP A 48 15.73 -3.50 -7.66
C ASP A 48 15.77 -2.21 -8.50
N TRP A 49 15.21 -2.26 -9.70
CA TRP A 49 15.08 -1.08 -10.55
C TRP A 49 14.19 -0.02 -9.91
N VAL A 50 13.03 -0.42 -9.37
CA VAL A 50 12.10 0.50 -8.70
C VAL A 50 12.73 1.12 -7.46
N GLU A 51 13.50 0.36 -6.68
CA GLU A 51 14.23 0.87 -5.52
C GLU A 51 15.24 1.96 -5.93
N MET A 52 16.07 1.69 -6.94
CA MET A 52 17.02 2.66 -7.48
C MET A 52 16.30 3.91 -8.02
N PHE A 53 15.23 3.72 -8.79
CA PHE A 53 14.41 4.80 -9.32
C PHE A 53 13.86 5.70 -8.20
N ILE A 54 13.32 5.11 -7.13
CA ILE A 54 12.81 5.87 -5.98
C ILE A 54 13.94 6.69 -5.34
N GLN A 55 15.09 6.09 -5.08
CA GLN A 55 16.22 6.77 -4.45
C GLN A 55 16.74 7.94 -5.29
N GLU A 56 16.81 7.78 -6.60
CA GLU A 56 17.35 8.79 -7.52
C GLU A 56 16.34 9.92 -7.77
N TYR A 57 15.09 9.58 -8.09
CA TYR A 57 14.10 10.53 -8.60
C TYR A 57 13.21 11.16 -7.54
N THR A 58 13.23 10.70 -6.28
CA THR A 58 12.44 11.38 -5.22
C THR A 58 12.87 12.84 -5.05
N SER A 59 14.16 13.13 -5.19
CA SER A 59 14.70 14.50 -5.11
C SER A 59 14.13 15.45 -6.18
N ARG A 60 13.51 14.90 -7.23
CA ARG A 60 12.87 15.63 -8.34
C ARG A 60 11.38 15.91 -8.11
N LEU A 61 10.81 15.46 -6.99
CA LEU A 61 9.45 15.79 -6.56
C LEU A 61 9.41 17.14 -5.82
N PRO A 62 8.24 17.76 -5.66
CA PRO A 62 8.09 18.92 -4.77
C PRO A 62 8.60 18.62 -3.36
N VAL A 63 9.42 19.51 -2.79
CA VAL A 63 10.12 19.34 -1.51
C VAL A 63 9.20 18.85 -0.39
N SER A 64 7.98 19.41 -0.31
CA SER A 64 6.97 19.05 0.70
C SER A 64 6.51 17.59 0.65
N ASN A 65 6.73 16.90 -0.47
CA ASN A 65 6.31 15.52 -0.67
C ASN A 65 7.48 14.52 -0.64
N GLN A 66 8.73 14.98 -0.74
CA GLN A 66 9.89 14.09 -0.98
C GLN A 66 10.07 13.06 0.14
N GLU A 67 10.12 13.47 1.40
CA GLU A 67 10.35 12.55 2.52
C GLU A 67 9.23 11.50 2.67
N ASN A 68 7.97 11.94 2.63
CA ASN A 68 6.82 11.04 2.71
C ASN A 68 6.74 10.11 1.48
N ALA A 69 7.10 10.60 0.28
CA ALA A 69 7.11 9.80 -0.94
C ALA A 69 8.25 8.77 -0.92
N LEU A 70 9.48 9.16 -0.58
CA LEU A 70 10.63 8.25 -0.48
C LEU A 70 10.30 7.09 0.45
N THR A 71 9.89 7.43 1.66
CA THR A 71 9.64 6.48 2.74
C THR A 71 8.51 5.53 2.40
N TYR A 72 7.37 6.07 1.95
CA TYR A 72 6.21 5.26 1.65
C TYR A 72 6.46 4.32 0.47
N ASN A 73 7.11 4.79 -0.60
CA ASN A 73 7.32 3.97 -1.79
C ASN A 73 8.43 2.93 -1.60
N LEU A 74 9.50 3.22 -0.85
CA LEU A 74 10.48 2.19 -0.46
C LEU A 74 9.83 1.10 0.38
N ALA A 75 8.97 1.47 1.32
CA ALA A 75 8.21 0.51 2.10
C ALA A 75 7.30 -0.38 1.21
N GLN A 76 6.76 0.14 0.10
CA GLN A 76 6.04 -0.68 -0.87
C GLN A 76 6.98 -1.70 -1.56
N VAL A 77 8.17 -1.28 -1.99
CA VAL A 77 9.17 -2.19 -2.57
C VAL A 77 9.48 -3.33 -1.61
N TYR A 78 9.84 -3.01 -0.37
CA TYR A 78 10.15 -4.01 0.65
C TYR A 78 8.97 -4.93 0.96
N PHE A 79 7.74 -4.40 0.97
CA PHE A 79 6.54 -5.21 1.16
C PHE A 79 6.37 -6.23 0.03
N HIS A 80 6.56 -5.81 -1.22
CA HIS A 80 6.47 -6.68 -2.39
C HIS A 80 7.62 -7.72 -2.46
N GLN A 81 8.80 -7.37 -1.94
CA GLN A 81 9.92 -8.28 -1.74
C GLN A 81 9.74 -9.19 -0.51
N GLN A 82 8.65 -9.07 0.25
CA GLN A 82 8.39 -9.79 1.51
C GLN A 82 9.43 -9.50 2.62
N GLN A 83 10.14 -8.37 2.53
CA GLN A 83 11.10 -7.90 3.52
C GLN A 83 10.36 -7.09 4.60
N TYR A 84 9.47 -7.75 5.33
CA TYR A 84 8.52 -7.13 6.24
C TYR A 84 9.16 -6.34 7.40
N GLU A 85 10.32 -6.77 7.90
CA GLU A 85 11.05 -6.04 8.94
C GLU A 85 11.49 -4.66 8.44
N LYS A 86 12.04 -4.58 7.21
CA LYS A 86 12.41 -3.30 6.59
C LYS A 86 11.21 -2.40 6.36
N VAL A 87 10.02 -2.96 6.10
CA VAL A 87 8.78 -2.16 6.00
C VAL A 87 8.50 -1.47 7.34
N ILE A 88 8.63 -2.18 8.46
CA ILE A 88 8.40 -1.61 9.79
C ILE A 88 9.43 -0.52 10.07
N GLU A 89 10.71 -0.78 9.81
CA GLU A 89 11.79 0.19 9.99
C GLU A 89 11.54 1.46 9.17
N GLN A 90 11.25 1.31 7.88
CA GLN A 90 10.98 2.42 6.98
C GLN A 90 9.79 3.27 7.45
N LEU A 91 8.70 2.64 7.91
CA LEU A 91 7.48 3.36 8.29
C LEU A 91 7.51 3.96 9.70
N ARG A 92 8.46 3.57 10.56
CA ARG A 92 8.54 4.02 11.96
C ARG A 92 8.99 5.47 12.10
N GLU A 93 9.87 5.93 11.20
CA GLU A 93 10.66 7.14 11.39
C GLU A 93 10.01 8.43 10.83
N VAL A 94 8.79 8.37 10.28
CA VAL A 94 8.23 9.49 9.50
C VAL A 94 6.87 9.99 9.98
N GLU A 95 6.81 11.30 10.22
CA GLU A 95 5.55 12.03 10.36
C GLU A 95 4.96 12.33 8.98
N TYR A 96 3.83 11.70 8.67
CA TYR A 96 3.13 11.91 7.41
C TYR A 96 2.26 13.17 7.48
N GLN A 97 2.69 14.22 6.80
CA GLN A 97 1.91 15.45 6.63
C GLN A 97 0.82 15.26 5.56
N ASN A 98 1.12 14.49 4.52
CA ASN A 98 0.16 14.16 3.48
C ASN A 98 -0.77 13.02 3.94
N LEU A 99 -2.09 13.28 3.90
CA LEU A 99 -3.11 12.34 4.36
C LEU A 99 -3.11 11.01 3.60
N VAL A 100 -2.81 11.03 2.30
CA VAL A 100 -2.79 9.81 1.47
C VAL A 100 -1.65 8.91 1.91
N TYR A 101 -0.45 9.46 2.11
CA TYR A 101 0.69 8.71 2.61
C TYR A 101 0.46 8.23 4.04
N ALA A 102 -0.15 9.04 4.92
CA ALA A 102 -0.47 8.64 6.28
C ALA A 102 -1.39 7.41 6.33
N LEU A 103 -2.47 7.41 5.53
CA LEU A 103 -3.41 6.30 5.46
C LEU A 103 -2.78 5.07 4.80
N GLY A 104 -2.04 5.26 3.71
CA GLY A 104 -1.33 4.20 3.01
C GLY A 104 -0.31 3.51 3.90
N ALA A 105 0.52 4.28 4.63
CA ALA A 105 1.53 3.75 5.54
C ALA A 105 0.89 2.92 6.66
N LYS A 106 -0.19 3.40 7.28
CA LYS A 106 -0.89 2.64 8.33
C LYS A 106 -1.51 1.36 7.80
N LEU A 107 -2.07 1.39 6.60
CA LEU A 107 -2.58 0.18 5.94
C LEU A 107 -1.48 -0.81 5.60
N MET A 108 -0.34 -0.32 5.12
CA MET A 108 0.82 -1.18 4.83
C MET A 108 1.35 -1.82 6.09
N LEU A 109 1.54 -1.06 7.17
CA LEU A 109 1.96 -1.60 8.47
C LEU A 109 0.98 -2.64 9.03
N LEU A 110 -0.33 -2.41 8.84
CA LEU A 110 -1.38 -3.38 9.19
C LEU A 110 -1.21 -4.70 8.45
N LYS A 111 -0.98 -4.64 7.13
CA LYS A 111 -0.73 -5.83 6.30
C LYS A 111 0.56 -6.52 6.75
N THR A 112 1.63 -5.76 7.01
CA THR A 112 2.92 -6.28 7.47
C THR A 112 2.80 -7.07 8.77
N TYR A 113 2.11 -6.53 9.79
CA TYR A 113 1.89 -7.27 11.03
C TYR A 113 1.05 -8.53 10.85
N TYR A 114 0.10 -8.51 9.91
CA TYR A 114 -0.67 -9.70 9.56
C TYR A 114 0.21 -10.79 8.92
N GLU A 115 1.03 -10.45 7.92
CA GLU A 115 1.94 -11.39 7.24
C GLU A 115 2.98 -11.98 8.22
N LEU A 116 3.49 -11.18 9.15
CA LEU A 116 4.41 -11.62 10.21
C LEU A 116 3.73 -12.42 11.34
N LYS A 117 2.39 -12.49 11.37
CA LYS A 117 1.61 -13.08 12.48
C LYS A 117 1.85 -12.39 13.83
N GLU A 118 2.23 -11.12 13.81
CA GLU A 118 2.43 -10.27 14.98
C GLU A 118 1.09 -9.72 15.49
N PHE A 119 0.20 -10.63 15.95
CA PHE A 119 -1.20 -10.29 16.20
C PHE A 119 -1.41 -9.29 17.36
N LEU A 120 -0.50 -9.24 18.34
CA LEU A 120 -0.56 -8.23 19.41
C LEU A 120 -0.31 -6.81 18.87
N ALA A 121 0.71 -6.66 18.02
CA ALA A 121 1.01 -5.41 17.34
C ALA A 121 -0.11 -5.03 16.35
N LEU A 122 -0.63 -6.02 15.62
CA LEU A 122 -1.76 -5.86 14.72
C LEU A 122 -2.98 -5.29 15.44
N ASP A 123 -3.40 -5.89 16.56
CA ASP A 123 -4.59 -5.43 17.28
C ASP A 123 -4.43 -4.02 17.85
N SER A 124 -3.24 -3.72 18.39
CA SER A 124 -2.87 -2.38 18.88
C SER A 124 -2.95 -1.34 17.75
N LEU A 125 -2.44 -1.70 16.56
CA LEU A 125 -2.53 -0.84 15.39
C LEU A 125 -3.97 -0.66 14.91
N ILE A 126 -4.79 -1.71 14.90
CA ILE A 126 -6.20 -1.61 14.50
C ILE A 126 -6.95 -0.61 15.39
N ASP A 127 -6.75 -0.65 16.70
CA ASP A 127 -7.48 0.23 17.61
C ASP A 127 -6.99 1.69 17.51
N SER A 128 -5.68 1.92 17.46
CA SER A 128 -5.12 3.26 17.25
C SER A 128 -5.49 3.84 15.89
N PHE A 129 -5.48 3.04 14.81
CA PHE A 129 -5.87 3.47 13.47
C PHE A 129 -7.37 3.80 13.43
N ARG A 130 -8.24 3.02 14.10
CA ARG A 130 -9.66 3.35 14.24
C ARG A 130 -9.88 4.71 14.91
N ILE A 131 -9.14 5.00 15.98
CA ILE A 131 -9.23 6.28 16.69
C ILE A 131 -8.77 7.42 15.78
N TYR A 132 -7.65 7.24 15.07
CA TYR A 132 -7.14 8.21 14.09
C TYR A 132 -8.18 8.55 13.01
N LEU A 133 -8.77 7.53 12.38
CA LEU A 133 -9.82 7.70 11.35
C LEU A 133 -11.01 8.50 11.89
N ARG A 134 -11.46 8.22 13.12
CA ARG A 134 -12.60 8.91 13.72
C ARG A 134 -12.28 10.38 14.00
N ARG A 135 -11.13 10.68 14.60
CA ARG A 135 -10.74 12.02 15.04
C ARG A 135 -10.34 12.95 13.90
N ASN A 136 -9.76 12.42 12.82
CA ASN A 136 -9.29 13.25 11.72
C ASN A 136 -10.45 13.77 10.87
N LYS A 137 -10.69 15.09 10.89
CA LYS A 137 -11.80 15.74 10.17
C LYS A 137 -11.52 15.94 8.67
N LEU A 138 -10.27 15.80 8.22
CA LEU A 138 -9.88 15.97 6.82
C LEU A 138 -10.20 14.73 5.97
N ILE A 139 -10.38 13.57 6.60
CA ILE A 139 -10.76 12.33 5.89
C ILE A 139 -12.26 12.37 5.60
N SER A 140 -12.65 12.16 4.34
CA SER A 140 -14.06 12.07 3.95
C SER A 140 -14.75 10.88 4.62
N ALA A 141 -16.07 10.96 4.79
CA ALA A 141 -16.86 9.88 5.39
C ALA A 141 -16.70 8.54 4.63
N ASP A 142 -16.66 8.59 3.29
CA ASP A 142 -16.50 7.41 2.46
C ASP A 142 -15.14 6.75 2.65
N VAL A 143 -14.06 7.54 2.67
CA VAL A 143 -12.70 7.02 2.92
C VAL A 143 -12.62 6.45 4.33
N LYS A 144 -13.16 7.13 5.35
CA LYS A 144 -13.23 6.57 6.71
C LYS A 144 -13.91 5.21 6.71
N GLN A 145 -15.05 5.09 6.03
CA GLN A 145 -15.81 3.85 5.99
C GLN A 145 -15.04 2.71 5.29
N GLN A 146 -14.31 3.01 4.20
CA GLN A 146 -13.46 2.04 3.51
C GLN A 146 -12.40 1.45 4.46
N TYR A 147 -11.64 2.31 5.15
CA TYR A 147 -10.60 1.85 6.07
C TYR A 147 -11.18 1.19 7.33
N LEU A 148 -12.30 1.68 7.88
CA LEU A 148 -12.98 1.01 9.00
C LEU A 148 -13.43 -0.41 8.63
N ASN A 149 -13.86 -0.63 7.38
CA ASN A 149 -14.19 -1.96 6.89
C ASN A 149 -12.94 -2.84 6.77
N VAL A 150 -11.80 -2.32 6.31
CA VAL A 150 -10.51 -3.05 6.33
C VAL A 150 -10.18 -3.50 7.74
N LEU A 151 -10.15 -2.57 8.70
CA LEU A 151 -9.84 -2.85 10.11
C LEU A 151 -10.74 -3.94 10.70
N ARG A 152 -12.04 -3.91 10.35
CA ARG A 152 -12.99 -4.93 10.77
C ARG A 152 -12.67 -6.29 10.16
N PHE A 153 -12.39 -6.36 8.86
CA PHE A 153 -12.14 -7.64 8.19
C PHE A 153 -10.79 -8.24 8.59
N VAL A 154 -9.73 -7.45 8.68
CA VAL A 154 -8.42 -7.92 9.13
C VAL A 154 -8.49 -8.52 10.53
N ARG A 155 -9.19 -7.87 11.47
CA ARG A 155 -9.42 -8.44 12.82
C ARG A 155 -10.18 -9.77 12.79
N LYS A 156 -11.12 -9.94 11.86
CA LYS A 156 -11.83 -11.22 11.70
C LYS A 156 -10.89 -12.29 11.14
N LEU A 157 -10.09 -11.95 10.12
CA LEU A 157 -9.13 -12.87 9.52
C LEU A 157 -8.09 -13.34 10.54
N SER A 158 -7.63 -12.46 11.44
CA SER A 158 -6.63 -12.82 12.46
C SER A 158 -7.18 -13.65 13.63
N SER A 159 -8.51 -13.71 13.80
CA SER A 159 -9.15 -14.40 14.94
C SER A 159 -9.89 -15.68 14.56
N VAL A 160 -10.19 -15.89 13.28
CA VAL A 160 -10.89 -17.10 12.82
C VAL A 160 -9.92 -18.27 12.69
N PRO A 161 -10.22 -19.44 13.29
CA PRO A 161 -9.43 -20.64 13.06
C PRO A 161 -9.52 -21.08 11.59
N PRO A 162 -8.40 -21.45 10.93
CA PRO A 162 -8.36 -21.79 9.50
C PRO A 162 -9.33 -22.92 9.09
N TYR A 163 -9.56 -23.88 9.98
CA TYR A 163 -10.46 -25.01 9.71
C TYR A 163 -11.96 -24.66 9.78
N ASN A 164 -12.34 -23.46 10.24
CA ASN A 164 -13.75 -23.07 10.36
C ASN A 164 -14.33 -22.54 9.05
N ARG A 165 -14.59 -23.47 8.11
CA ARG A 165 -15.13 -23.17 6.77
C ARG A 165 -16.42 -22.34 6.80
N ASN A 166 -17.29 -22.58 7.78
CA ASN A 166 -18.53 -21.83 7.93
C ASN A 166 -18.28 -20.35 8.28
N ALA A 167 -17.32 -20.07 9.17
CA ALA A 167 -16.92 -18.71 9.49
C ALA A 167 -16.25 -18.02 8.29
N ILE A 168 -15.37 -18.73 7.58
CA ILE A 168 -14.68 -18.23 6.37
C ILE A 168 -15.70 -17.86 5.28
N ASN A 169 -16.67 -18.72 4.99
CA ASN A 169 -17.71 -18.44 4.00
C ASN A 169 -18.56 -17.22 4.38
N ARG A 170 -18.92 -17.07 5.66
CA ARG A 170 -19.63 -15.87 6.15
C ARG A 170 -18.81 -14.60 5.98
N ILE A 171 -17.49 -14.67 6.18
CA ILE A 171 -16.59 -13.53 5.96
C ILE A 171 -16.54 -13.18 4.47
N ARG A 172 -16.42 -14.18 3.59
CA ARG A 172 -16.44 -14.00 2.13
C ARG A 172 -17.70 -13.27 1.69
N GLU A 173 -18.89 -13.75 2.09
CA GLU A 173 -20.16 -13.11 1.76
C GLU A 173 -20.23 -11.65 2.25
N GLN A 174 -19.70 -11.36 3.44
CA GLN A 174 -19.65 -10.00 3.96
C GLN A 174 -18.72 -9.10 3.14
N ILE A 175 -17.57 -9.61 2.68
CA ILE A 175 -16.63 -8.88 1.81
C ILE A 175 -17.27 -8.62 0.44
N ASP A 176 -18.00 -9.60 -0.11
CA ASP A 176 -18.65 -9.47 -1.41
C ASP A 176 -19.75 -8.41 -1.40
N ARG A 177 -20.54 -8.34 -0.33
CA ARG A 177 -21.58 -7.31 -0.14
C ARG A 177 -21.01 -5.94 0.25
N CYS A 178 -19.75 -5.87 0.67
CA CYS A 178 -19.12 -4.62 1.10
C CYS A 178 -18.65 -3.79 -0.10
N LYS A 179 -19.43 -2.76 -0.45
CA LYS A 179 -19.11 -1.85 -1.57
C LYS A 179 -17.90 -0.94 -1.30
N ALA A 180 -17.72 -0.54 -0.04
CA ALA A 180 -16.66 0.38 0.37
C ALA A 180 -15.56 -0.39 1.13
N LEU A 181 -14.57 -0.92 0.42
CA LEU A 181 -13.46 -1.67 1.01
C LEU A 181 -12.15 -1.36 0.29
N ALA A 182 -11.25 -0.66 0.97
CA ALA A 182 -9.89 -0.47 0.49
C ALA A 182 -9.15 -1.83 0.48
N ASP A 183 -8.22 -2.02 -0.46
CA ASP A 183 -7.43 -3.25 -0.59
C ASP A 183 -8.25 -4.56 -0.56
N LYS A 184 -9.50 -4.52 -1.07
CA LYS A 184 -10.39 -5.70 -1.14
C LYS A 184 -9.71 -6.93 -1.74
N LYS A 185 -8.87 -6.73 -2.76
CA LYS A 185 -8.12 -7.81 -3.41
C LYS A 185 -7.23 -8.57 -2.42
N TRP A 186 -6.41 -7.85 -1.65
CA TRP A 186 -5.51 -8.47 -0.68
C TRP A 186 -6.29 -9.18 0.44
N ILE A 187 -7.41 -8.61 0.91
CA ILE A 187 -8.25 -9.25 1.94
C ILE A 187 -8.84 -10.58 1.42
N LEU A 188 -9.25 -10.62 0.14
CA LEU A 188 -9.75 -11.84 -0.48
C LEU A 188 -8.63 -12.88 -0.65
N GLU A 189 -7.44 -12.46 -1.09
CA GLU A 189 -6.25 -13.32 -1.19
C GLU A 189 -5.94 -13.97 0.17
N LYS A 190 -5.88 -13.18 1.25
CA LYS A 190 -5.64 -13.71 2.61
C LYS A 190 -6.74 -14.67 3.08
N LEU A 191 -8.00 -14.44 2.70
CA LEU A 191 -9.10 -15.35 3.03
C LEU A 191 -9.03 -16.67 2.27
N GLU A 192 -8.46 -16.67 1.06
CA GLU A 192 -8.24 -17.88 0.25
C GLU A 192 -7.07 -18.73 0.74
N GLU A 193 -6.13 -18.12 1.47
CA GLU A 193 -5.01 -18.81 2.14
C GLU A 193 -5.41 -19.55 3.43
N MET A 194 -6.63 -19.31 3.97
CA MET A 194 -7.17 -19.96 5.19
C MET A 194 -7.81 -21.32 4.90
#